data_AF-A0A537I840-F1
#
_entry.id   AF-A0A537I840-F1
#
_cell.length_a   1.000
_cell.length_b   1.000
_cell.length_c   1.000
_cell.angle_alpha   90.00
_cell.angle_beta   90.00
_cell.angle_gamma   90.00
#
_symmetry.space_group_name_H-M   'P 1'
#
loop_
_entity.id
_entity.type
_entity.pdbx_description
1 polymer ?
#
loop_
_entity_poly.entity_id
_entity_poly.type
_entity_poly.pdbx_seq_one_letter_code
_entity_poly.pdbx_strand_id
1 'polypeptide(L)'
;MSDRPICPNCGSGNPPTLTVCWKCGAKLLSTPTRQYSPPSITGLLPPAVPSSIVFQSQPTSPPVQHQPIFTQTMPDTMREMEETKRKLDTSHTRKGLVLLTISYTAIATLIAASILNFLLGLLIAIADLVGIVGGLLIVIGRDSFGRAHSRNTILSVLFFIISIVTITTGKILFGATLVLSQIPNGTITYGNTTSSTVNPHLISYIARMMAAALAGLGIVFLTYALHRKTGRIILSISYITFLTLTILMTALVLQGFEIRSSITLDLSSLQEMRYQYEIIQLLTIIPTLAFAFSFYLALRRINRREIPESNRTENLAPHSENSNRLRPLSSNISK
;
A
#
# COMPACT_ATOMS: atom_id res chain seq x y z
N MET A 1 -28.89 -30.50 -0.69
CA MET A 1 -28.05 -30.03 0.43
C MET A 1 -26.61 -30.16 -0.02
N SER A 2 -25.90 -29.04 -0.20
CA SER A 2 -24.50 -29.08 -0.65
C SER A 2 -23.61 -29.32 0.57
N ASP A 3 -23.01 -30.50 0.67
CA ASP A 3 -22.02 -30.82 1.70
C ASP A 3 -20.87 -29.80 1.62
N ARG A 4 -20.71 -29.01 2.68
CA ARG A 4 -19.61 -28.04 2.79
C ARG A 4 -18.44 -28.72 3.50
N PRO A 5 -17.21 -28.67 2.95
CA PRO A 5 -16.05 -29.19 3.65
C PRO A 5 -15.82 -28.40 4.95
N ILE A 6 -15.82 -29.11 6.07
CA ILE A 6 -15.49 -28.56 7.39
C ILE A 6 -13.99 -28.66 7.57
N CYS A 7 -13.35 -27.58 8.01
CA CYS A 7 -11.92 -27.61 8.28
C CYS A 7 -11.63 -28.49 9.50
N PRO A 8 -10.79 -29.54 9.38
CA PRO A 8 -10.49 -30.43 10.49
C PRO A 8 -9.69 -29.74 11.61
N ASN A 9 -9.01 -28.63 11.29
CA ASN A 9 -8.14 -27.94 12.25
C ASN A 9 -8.85 -26.86 13.08
N CYS A 10 -9.88 -26.20 12.53
CA CYS A 10 -10.56 -25.09 13.21
C CYS A 10 -12.09 -25.16 13.20
N GLY A 11 -12.67 -26.24 12.65
CA GLY A 11 -14.11 -26.48 12.63
C GLY A 11 -14.93 -25.53 11.75
N SER A 12 -14.29 -24.66 10.96
CA SER A 12 -15.01 -23.72 10.10
C SER A 12 -15.63 -24.40 8.89
N GLY A 13 -16.86 -24.00 8.51
CA GLY A 13 -17.46 -24.34 7.24
C GLY A 13 -16.79 -23.59 6.11
N ASN A 14 -16.36 -24.30 5.06
CA ASN A 14 -15.71 -23.71 3.89
C ASN A 14 -16.58 -23.92 2.64
N PRO A 15 -16.65 -22.95 1.72
CA PRO A 15 -17.27 -23.17 0.42
C PRO A 15 -16.54 -24.30 -0.34
N PRO A 16 -17.26 -25.13 -1.11
CA PRO A 16 -16.70 -26.31 -1.78
C PRO A 16 -15.65 -25.99 -2.85
N THR A 17 -15.52 -24.72 -3.24
CA THR A 17 -14.54 -24.24 -4.23
C THR A 17 -13.16 -23.93 -3.64
N LEU A 18 -12.99 -23.94 -2.32
CA LEU A 18 -11.71 -23.66 -1.66
C LEU A 18 -10.95 -24.97 -1.38
N THR A 19 -9.66 -24.97 -1.70
CA THR A 19 -8.71 -26.04 -1.35
C THR A 19 -8.03 -25.79 0.00
N VAL A 20 -8.16 -24.58 0.54
CA VAL A 20 -7.53 -24.13 1.79
C VAL A 20 -8.57 -23.43 2.67
N CYS A 21 -8.51 -23.69 3.96
CA CYS A 21 -9.40 -23.13 4.96
C CYS A 21 -9.23 -21.61 5.03
N TRP A 22 -10.32 -20.88 4.82
CA TRP A 22 -10.28 -19.41 4.84
C TRP A 22 -9.95 -18.83 6.23
N LYS A 23 -10.21 -19.59 7.31
CA LYS A 23 -10.03 -19.14 8.70
C LYS A 23 -8.63 -19.43 9.27
N CYS A 24 -8.03 -20.58 8.95
CA CYS A 24 -6.75 -21.00 9.55
C CYS A 24 -5.67 -21.41 8.53
N GLY A 25 -5.95 -21.39 7.23
CA GLY A 25 -4.97 -21.73 6.20
C GLY A 25 -4.66 -23.23 6.06
N ALA A 26 -5.35 -24.11 6.78
CA ALA A 26 -5.17 -25.56 6.65
C ALA A 26 -5.77 -26.09 5.33
N LYS A 27 -5.12 -27.07 4.68
CA LYS A 27 -5.67 -27.71 3.48
C LYS A 27 -6.98 -28.44 3.81
N LEU A 28 -7.97 -28.31 2.93
CA LEU A 28 -9.26 -29.00 3.03
C LEU A 28 -9.19 -30.32 2.25
N LEU A 29 -9.71 -31.42 2.81
CA LEU A 29 -9.89 -32.65 2.05
C LEU A 29 -11.06 -32.45 1.08
N SER A 30 -10.75 -32.46 -0.21
CA SER A 30 -11.74 -32.39 -1.28
C SER A 30 -12.55 -33.69 -1.29
N THR A 31 -13.81 -33.64 -0.86
CA THR A 31 -14.74 -34.76 -1.12
C THR A 31 -15.02 -34.78 -2.63
N PRO A 32 -14.72 -35.87 -3.36
CA PRO A 32 -15.02 -35.93 -4.78
C PRO A 32 -16.53 -35.81 -4.96
N THR A 33 -16.95 -34.79 -5.72
CA THR A 33 -18.34 -34.59 -6.10
C THR A 33 -18.82 -35.86 -6.79
N ARG A 34 -19.82 -36.56 -6.21
CA ARG A 34 -20.53 -37.64 -6.90
C ARG A 34 -21.04 -37.08 -8.23
N GLN A 35 -20.43 -37.48 -9.33
CA GLN A 35 -21.03 -37.37 -10.66
C GLN A 35 -22.31 -38.21 -10.65
N TYR A 36 -23.46 -37.55 -10.69
CA TYR A 36 -24.71 -38.21 -11.05
C TYR A 36 -24.62 -38.58 -12.53
N SER A 37 -24.50 -39.87 -12.82
CA SER A 37 -24.78 -40.44 -14.16
C SER A 37 -26.30 -40.42 -14.42
N PRO A 38 -26.76 -40.03 -15.63
CA PRO A 38 -28.19 -39.99 -15.95
C PRO A 38 -28.79 -41.40 -16.11
N PRO A 39 -30.11 -41.58 -15.91
CA PRO A 39 -30.75 -42.89 -15.90
C PRO A 39 -30.97 -43.44 -17.32
N SER A 40 -30.62 -44.71 -17.53
CA SER A 40 -31.04 -45.49 -18.69
C SER A 40 -32.39 -46.16 -18.40
N ILE A 41 -33.34 -45.99 -19.32
CA ILE A 41 -34.65 -46.67 -19.32
C ILE A 41 -34.53 -47.94 -20.18
N THR A 42 -35.40 -48.94 -19.90
CA THR A 42 -35.74 -50.20 -20.63
C THR A 42 -35.12 -51.46 -19.99
N GLY A 43 -35.83 -52.54 -19.61
CA GLY A 43 -37.27 -52.89 -19.60
C GLY A 43 -37.52 -54.27 -18.94
N LEU A 44 -38.80 -54.55 -18.64
CA LEU A 44 -39.57 -55.82 -18.49
C LEU A 44 -39.03 -57.05 -17.66
N LEU A 45 -39.91 -57.50 -16.74
CA LEU A 45 -40.01 -58.69 -15.83
C LEU A 45 -39.98 -60.10 -16.50
N PRO A 46 -40.13 -61.30 -15.82
CA PRO A 46 -40.29 -61.72 -14.37
C PRO A 46 -39.49 -63.06 -13.99
N PRO A 47 -39.87 -63.94 -13.02
CA PRO A 47 -39.95 -63.87 -11.53
C PRO A 47 -39.26 -65.04 -10.73
N ALA A 48 -39.40 -65.00 -9.37
CA ALA A 48 -39.29 -66.07 -8.34
C ALA A 48 -37.87 -66.41 -7.78
N VAL A 49 -37.57 -66.53 -6.48
CA VAL A 49 -38.07 -67.42 -5.38
C VAL A 49 -37.51 -66.89 -4.00
N PRO A 50 -38.06 -67.26 -2.80
CA PRO A 50 -37.75 -66.64 -1.49
C PRO A 50 -36.75 -67.45 -0.63
N SER A 51 -36.48 -66.95 0.62
CA SER A 51 -35.78 -67.55 1.80
C SER A 51 -34.49 -66.77 2.17
N SER A 52 -34.10 -66.44 3.40
CA SER A 52 -34.52 -66.82 4.76
C SER A 52 -33.90 -65.84 5.79
N ILE A 53 -34.56 -65.73 6.95
CA ILE A 53 -34.20 -64.99 8.16
C ILE A 53 -33.09 -65.72 8.96
N VAL A 54 -32.11 -65.01 9.55
CA VAL A 54 -31.47 -65.37 10.84
C VAL A 54 -31.08 -64.10 11.65
N PHE A 55 -31.53 -64.04 12.91
CA PHE A 55 -31.21 -63.11 14.02
C PHE A 55 -29.85 -63.44 14.66
N GLN A 56 -29.02 -62.51 15.17
CA GLN A 56 -28.86 -61.99 16.57
C GLN A 56 -27.33 -61.72 16.74
N SER A 57 -26.75 -60.72 17.41
CA SER A 57 -27.00 -60.14 18.74
C SER A 57 -26.18 -58.84 19.01
N GLN A 58 -26.83 -57.81 19.59
CA GLN A 58 -26.39 -56.84 20.64
C GLN A 58 -25.15 -55.89 20.43
N PRO A 59 -24.97 -54.77 21.18
CA PRO A 59 -24.85 -53.41 20.63
C PRO A 59 -23.69 -52.59 21.27
N THR A 60 -22.59 -52.34 20.57
CA THR A 60 -21.59 -51.39 21.08
C THR A 60 -21.90 -50.00 20.54
N SER A 61 -22.67 -49.22 21.29
CA SER A 61 -22.89 -47.80 21.01
C SER A 61 -21.56 -47.04 21.07
N PRO A 62 -21.06 -46.42 19.98
CA PRO A 62 -20.03 -45.41 20.10
C PRO A 62 -20.63 -44.15 20.76
N PRO A 63 -19.84 -43.35 21.49
CA PRO A 63 -20.35 -42.17 22.17
C PRO A 63 -20.95 -41.23 21.14
N VAL A 64 -22.23 -40.90 21.33
CA VAL A 64 -22.92 -39.84 20.59
C VAL A 64 -22.21 -38.54 20.93
N GLN A 65 -21.21 -38.17 20.13
CA GLN A 65 -20.73 -36.80 20.10
C GLN A 65 -21.91 -35.95 19.66
N HIS A 66 -22.40 -35.15 20.60
CA HIS A 66 -23.27 -34.03 20.28
C HIS A 66 -22.49 -33.09 19.37
N GLN A 67 -22.63 -33.27 18.05
CA GLN A 67 -22.26 -32.24 17.10
C GLN A 67 -23.22 -31.08 17.34
N PRO A 68 -22.73 -29.89 17.77
CA PRO A 68 -23.57 -28.72 17.75
C PRO A 68 -23.97 -28.49 16.29
N ILE A 69 -25.26 -28.58 16.01
CA ILE A 69 -25.86 -28.21 14.73
C ILE A 69 -25.67 -26.69 14.62
N PHE A 70 -24.52 -26.26 14.10
CA PHE A 70 -24.32 -24.91 13.65
C PHE A 70 -24.97 -24.79 12.28
N THR A 71 -26.24 -24.38 12.24
CA THR A 71 -26.86 -23.85 11.03
C THR A 71 -26.22 -22.50 10.69
N GLN A 72 -24.97 -22.51 10.21
CA GLN A 72 -24.39 -21.34 9.56
C GLN A 72 -25.08 -21.16 8.21
N THR A 73 -26.03 -20.24 8.15
CA THR A 73 -26.66 -19.88 6.88
C THR A 73 -25.62 -19.21 5.98
N MET A 74 -25.70 -19.41 4.66
CA MET A 74 -24.79 -18.80 3.67
C MET A 74 -24.50 -17.29 3.85
N PRO A 75 -25.47 -16.44 4.27
CA PRO A 75 -25.17 -15.04 4.62
C PRO A 75 -24.22 -14.88 5.82
N ASP A 76 -24.27 -15.76 6.82
CA ASP A 76 -23.37 -15.70 7.97
C ASP A 76 -21.91 -15.95 7.56
N THR A 77 -21.68 -16.93 6.68
CA THR A 77 -20.32 -17.22 6.18
C THR A 77 -19.72 -16.07 5.36
N MET A 78 -20.53 -15.34 4.57
CA MET A 78 -20.06 -14.19 3.80
C MET A 78 -19.75 -13.00 4.71
N ARG A 79 -20.57 -12.78 5.75
CA ARG A 79 -20.32 -11.74 6.75
C ARG A 79 -19.04 -12.00 7.54
N GLU A 80 -18.82 -13.23 7.99
CA GLU A 80 -17.58 -13.61 8.70
C GLU A 80 -16.33 -13.45 7.80
N MET A 81 -16.44 -13.73 6.50
CA MET A 81 -15.36 -13.54 5.53
C MET A 81 -15.06 -12.05 5.28
N GLU A 82 -16.07 -11.18 5.20
CA GLU A 82 -15.87 -9.74 5.05
C GLU A 82 -15.23 -9.11 6.31
N GLU A 83 -15.63 -9.56 7.50
CA GLU A 83 -15.02 -9.14 8.76
C GLU A 83 -13.55 -9.55 8.89
N THR A 84 -13.20 -10.77 8.47
CA THR A 84 -11.81 -11.24 8.48
C THR A 84 -10.96 -10.50 7.45
N LYS A 85 -11.46 -10.27 6.23
CA LYS A 85 -10.78 -9.42 5.25
C LYS A 85 -10.55 -8.02 5.81
N ARG A 86 -11.55 -7.40 6.43
CA ARG A 86 -11.44 -6.06 7.03
C ARG A 86 -10.37 -6.01 8.12
N LYS A 87 -10.29 -7.03 8.99
CA LYS A 87 -9.25 -7.15 10.02
C LYS A 87 -7.86 -7.28 9.39
N LEU A 88 -7.72 -8.10 8.35
CA LEU A 88 -6.46 -8.29 7.64
C LEU A 88 -5.99 -6.99 6.97
N ASP A 89 -6.86 -6.33 6.21
CA ASP A 89 -6.57 -5.07 5.51
C ASP A 89 -6.15 -3.95 6.48
N THR A 90 -6.84 -3.88 7.63
CA THR A 90 -6.48 -2.94 8.71
C THR A 90 -5.11 -3.26 9.27
N SER A 91 -4.78 -4.54 9.45
CA SER A 91 -3.48 -4.97 9.96
C SER A 91 -2.33 -4.68 8.98
N HIS A 92 -2.57 -4.84 7.67
CA HIS A 92 -1.60 -4.53 6.62
C HIS A 92 -1.32 -3.02 6.60
N THR A 93 -2.35 -2.18 6.60
CA THR A 93 -2.21 -0.72 6.63
C THR A 93 -1.49 -0.25 7.89
N ARG A 94 -1.81 -0.85 9.05
CA ARG A 94 -1.13 -0.57 10.32
C ARG A 94 0.36 -0.89 10.24
N LYS A 95 0.72 -2.09 9.76
CA LYS A 95 2.12 -2.49 9.58
C LYS A 95 2.84 -1.58 8.58
N GLY A 96 2.17 -1.22 7.49
CA GLY A 96 2.71 -0.32 6.47
C GLY A 96 3.04 1.07 7.02
N LEU A 97 2.17 1.66 7.83
CA LEU A 97 2.43 2.94 8.50
C LEU A 97 3.59 2.86 9.51
N VAL A 98 3.73 1.74 10.22
CA VAL A 98 4.87 1.52 11.11
C VAL A 98 6.17 1.50 10.30
N LEU A 99 6.22 0.75 9.20
CA LEU A 99 7.40 0.69 8.33
C LEU A 99 7.73 2.05 7.70
N LEU A 100 6.74 2.82 7.26
CA LEU A 100 6.96 4.18 6.76
C LEU A 100 7.51 5.11 7.85
N THR A 101 6.98 5.04 9.07
CA THR A 101 7.47 5.85 10.19
C THR A 101 8.93 5.51 10.48
N ILE A 102 9.25 4.22 10.61
CA ILE A 102 10.62 3.74 10.87
C ILE A 102 11.57 4.16 9.74
N SER A 103 11.17 3.95 8.48
CA SER A 103 11.94 4.33 7.30
C SER A 103 12.30 5.82 7.32
N TYR A 104 11.33 6.71 7.48
CA TYR A 104 11.57 8.15 7.49
C TYR A 104 12.38 8.61 8.71
N THR A 105 12.15 8.04 9.90
CA THR A 105 13.00 8.33 11.06
C THR A 105 14.43 7.86 10.84
N ALA A 106 14.62 6.68 10.25
CA ALA A 106 15.94 6.14 9.94
C ALA A 106 16.67 7.05 8.96
N ILE A 107 16.02 7.48 7.87
CA ILE A 107 16.58 8.43 6.91
C ILE A 107 17.00 9.73 7.60
N ALA A 108 16.14 10.31 8.44
CA ALA A 108 16.47 11.52 9.18
C ALA A 108 17.68 11.33 10.12
N THR A 109 17.76 10.21 10.85
CA THR A 109 18.90 9.90 11.71
C THR A 109 20.19 9.66 10.92
N LEU A 110 20.10 9.03 9.74
CA LEU A 110 21.25 8.79 8.87
C LEU A 110 21.78 10.11 8.29
N ILE A 111 20.90 11.04 7.91
CA ILE A 111 21.30 12.39 7.46
C ILE A 111 21.97 13.16 8.61
N ALA A 112 21.42 13.10 9.83
CA ALA A 112 22.03 13.75 10.99
C ALA A 112 23.41 13.17 11.35
N ALA A 113 23.57 11.85 11.19
CA ALA A 113 24.80 11.12 11.48
C ALA A 113 25.85 11.19 10.35
N SER A 114 25.67 12.05 9.33
CA SER A 114 26.44 12.13 8.08
C SER A 114 27.92 12.57 8.24
N ILE A 115 28.63 12.03 9.23
CA ILE A 115 30.05 12.24 9.48
C ILE A 115 30.91 11.08 8.91
N LEU A 116 30.35 9.91 8.55
CA LEU A 116 31.15 8.79 8.03
C LEU A 116 30.57 8.01 6.83
N ASN A 117 31.32 8.05 5.72
CA ASN A 117 31.55 6.96 4.76
C ASN A 117 30.43 6.43 3.82
N PHE A 118 30.92 5.85 2.72
CA PHE A 118 30.20 5.14 1.64
C PHE A 118 29.09 4.17 2.10
N LEU A 119 29.22 3.58 3.30
CA LEU A 119 28.19 2.75 3.95
C LEU A 119 26.85 3.48 4.11
N LEU A 120 26.85 4.80 4.23
CA LEU A 120 25.64 5.61 4.38
C LEU A 120 24.70 5.48 3.17
N GLY A 121 25.24 5.43 1.95
CA GLY A 121 24.44 5.27 0.75
C GLY A 121 23.67 3.95 0.73
N LEU A 122 24.29 2.87 1.19
CA LEU A 122 23.65 1.56 1.32
C LEU A 122 22.55 1.58 2.38
N LEU A 123 22.79 2.20 3.54
CA LEU A 123 21.81 2.29 4.62
C LEU A 123 20.59 3.14 4.22
N ILE A 124 20.79 4.25 3.51
CA ILE A 124 19.69 5.05 2.97
C ILE A 124 18.89 4.23 1.96
N ALA A 125 19.54 3.50 1.06
CA ALA A 125 18.85 2.63 0.10
C ALA A 125 18.03 1.52 0.78
N ILE A 126 18.55 0.93 1.87
CA ILE A 126 17.81 -0.04 2.68
C ILE A 126 16.59 0.62 3.34
N ALA A 127 16.75 1.82 3.91
CA ALA A 127 15.66 2.55 4.53
C ALA A 127 14.56 2.91 3.51
N ASP A 128 14.94 3.30 2.29
CA ASP A 128 14.01 3.54 1.18
C ASP A 128 13.26 2.26 0.80
N LEU A 129 13.95 1.11 0.70
CA LEU A 129 13.32 -0.18 0.41
C LEU A 129 12.27 -0.55 1.47
N VAL A 130 12.58 -0.34 2.75
CA VAL A 130 11.62 -0.51 3.86
C VAL A 130 10.42 0.41 3.68
N GLY A 131 10.64 1.65 3.25
CA GLY A 131 9.58 2.61 2.93
C GLY A 131 8.67 2.12 1.79
N ILE A 132 9.25 1.57 0.72
CA ILE A 132 8.50 1.00 -0.42
C ILE A 132 7.62 -0.18 0.04
N VAL A 133 8.18 -1.10 0.83
CA VAL A 133 7.41 -2.22 1.42
C VAL A 133 6.28 -1.70 2.31
N GLY A 134 6.56 -0.68 3.12
CA GLY A 134 5.55 -0.01 3.94
C GLY A 134 4.40 0.59 3.11
N GLY A 135 4.73 1.29 2.02
CA GLY A 135 3.74 1.84 1.09
C GLY A 135 2.90 0.75 0.42
N LEU A 136 3.52 -0.35 -0.02
CA LEU A 136 2.81 -1.48 -0.65
C LEU A 136 1.79 -2.13 0.29
N LEU A 137 2.15 -2.30 1.57
CA LEU A 137 1.21 -2.83 2.58
C LEU A 137 -0.02 -1.94 2.76
N ILE A 138 0.14 -0.61 2.69
CA ILE A 138 -1.00 0.33 2.72
C ILE A 138 -1.85 0.18 1.45
N VAL A 139 -1.22 0.01 0.29
CA VAL A 139 -1.94 -0.21 -0.98
C VAL A 139 -2.80 -1.47 -0.93
N ILE A 140 -2.29 -2.55 -0.33
CA ILE A 140 -3.02 -3.82 -0.17
C ILE A 140 -4.24 -3.63 0.76
N GLY A 141 -4.08 -2.89 1.86
CA GLY A 141 -5.16 -2.68 2.84
C GLY A 141 -6.23 -1.65 2.46
N ARG A 142 -6.15 -1.07 1.25
CA ARG A 142 -6.93 0.12 0.86
C ARG A 142 -8.46 -0.05 0.90
N ASP A 143 -8.96 -1.26 0.67
CA ASP A 143 -10.39 -1.53 0.53
C ASP A 143 -11.17 -1.26 1.83
N SER A 144 -10.51 -1.46 2.98
CA SER A 144 -11.13 -1.35 4.30
C SER A 144 -11.38 0.09 4.79
N PHE A 145 -10.77 1.10 4.16
CA PHE A 145 -10.81 2.51 4.59
C PHE A 145 -11.74 3.40 3.72
N GLY A 146 -12.60 2.77 2.92
CA GLY A 146 -13.61 3.45 2.12
C GLY A 146 -13.13 3.95 0.75
N ARG A 147 -14.08 4.40 -0.09
CA ARG A 147 -13.84 4.77 -1.50
C ARG A 147 -12.87 5.94 -1.64
N ALA A 148 -12.88 6.89 -0.70
CA ALA A 148 -11.98 8.05 -0.74
C ALA A 148 -10.51 7.63 -0.57
N HIS A 149 -10.22 6.71 0.35
CA HIS A 149 -8.86 6.19 0.52
C HIS A 149 -8.45 5.36 -0.69
N SER A 150 -9.29 4.44 -1.16
CA SER A 150 -8.99 3.63 -2.35
C SER A 150 -8.67 4.48 -3.59
N ARG A 151 -9.45 5.53 -3.87
CA ARG A 151 -9.17 6.46 -4.98
C ARG A 151 -7.83 7.18 -4.81
N ASN A 152 -7.53 7.67 -3.62
CA ASN A 152 -6.28 8.37 -3.35
C ASN A 152 -5.07 7.42 -3.44
N THR A 153 -5.22 6.16 -3.02
CA THR A 153 -4.21 5.11 -3.15
C THR A 153 -3.94 4.79 -4.62
N ILE A 154 -4.96 4.75 -5.49
CA ILE A 154 -4.78 4.57 -6.94
C ILE A 154 -4.00 5.75 -7.54
N LEU A 155 -4.35 6.99 -7.18
CA LEU A 155 -3.59 8.19 -7.61
C LEU A 155 -2.14 8.16 -7.12
N SER A 156 -1.92 7.71 -5.88
CA SER A 156 -0.59 7.55 -5.32
C SER A 156 0.28 6.60 -6.15
N VAL A 157 -0.26 5.42 -6.48
CA VAL A 157 0.44 4.43 -7.31
C VAL A 157 0.77 5.01 -8.69
N LEU A 158 -0.14 5.78 -9.30
CA LEU A 158 0.12 6.45 -10.58
C LEU A 158 1.31 7.41 -10.48
N PHE A 159 1.35 8.27 -9.45
CA PHE A 159 2.48 9.20 -9.24
C PHE A 159 3.80 8.46 -9.01
N PHE A 160 3.80 7.35 -8.27
CA PHE A 160 4.99 6.52 -8.09
C PHE A 160 5.48 5.90 -9.39
N ILE A 161 4.58 5.38 -10.24
CA ILE A 161 4.96 4.84 -11.56
C ILE A 161 5.60 5.93 -12.42
N ILE A 162 4.97 7.10 -12.52
CA ILE A 162 5.50 8.23 -13.30
C ILE A 162 6.86 8.68 -12.74
N SER A 163 7.02 8.72 -11.41
CA SER A 163 8.30 9.02 -10.76
C SER A 163 9.39 8.02 -11.15
N ILE A 164 9.11 6.72 -11.09
CA ILE A 164 10.07 5.66 -11.45
C ILE A 164 10.46 5.75 -12.93
N VAL A 165 9.49 5.96 -13.82
CA VAL A 165 9.77 6.18 -15.24
C VAL A 165 10.63 7.42 -15.45
N THR A 166 10.34 8.52 -14.77
CA THR A 166 11.08 9.79 -14.90
C THR A 166 12.53 9.64 -14.47
N ILE A 167 12.79 9.04 -13.29
CA ILE A 167 14.16 8.83 -12.80
C ILE A 167 14.94 7.83 -13.65
N THR A 168 14.27 6.80 -14.18
CA THR A 168 14.89 5.76 -15.02
C THR A 168 15.27 6.34 -16.37
N THR A 169 14.36 7.06 -17.03
CA THR A 169 14.64 7.77 -18.29
C THR A 169 15.77 8.78 -18.11
N GLY A 170 15.77 9.57 -17.03
CA GLY A 170 16.86 10.51 -16.73
C GLY A 170 18.23 9.84 -16.58
N LYS A 171 18.30 8.67 -15.92
CA LYS A 171 19.53 7.88 -15.78
C LYS A 171 19.99 7.27 -17.11
N ILE A 172 19.06 6.78 -17.93
CA ILE A 172 19.37 6.21 -19.26
C ILE A 172 19.92 7.30 -20.18
N LEU A 173 19.26 8.47 -20.25
CA LEU A 173 19.73 9.60 -21.05
C LEU A 173 21.12 10.07 -20.58
N PHE A 174 21.34 10.14 -19.27
CA PHE A 174 22.65 10.46 -18.71
C PHE A 174 23.71 9.41 -19.09
N GLY A 175 23.40 8.12 -18.98
CA GLY A 175 24.33 7.05 -19.37
C GLY A 175 24.66 7.08 -20.87
N ALA A 176 23.64 7.28 -21.72
CA ALA A 176 23.83 7.37 -23.16
C ALA A 176 24.73 8.55 -23.54
N THR A 177 24.45 9.75 -23.01
CA THR A 177 25.27 10.94 -23.26
C THR A 177 26.72 10.79 -22.80
N LEU A 178 26.97 10.12 -21.67
CA LEU A 178 28.34 9.78 -21.25
C LEU A 178 29.04 8.85 -22.24
N VAL A 179 28.38 7.77 -22.67
CA VAL A 179 28.96 6.82 -23.64
C VAL A 179 29.25 7.50 -24.98
N LEU A 180 28.35 8.35 -25.47
CA LEU A 180 28.55 9.12 -26.70
C LEU A 180 29.66 10.18 -26.59
N SER A 181 30.02 10.62 -25.38
CA SER A 181 31.11 11.60 -25.16
C SER A 181 32.51 10.98 -25.16
N GLN A 182 32.66 9.65 -25.20
CA GLN A 182 33.94 8.94 -25.15
C GLN A 182 34.58 8.66 -26.54
N ILE A 183 34.39 9.55 -27.51
CA ILE A 183 34.98 9.46 -28.86
C ILE A 183 36.53 9.57 -28.78
N PRO A 184 37.32 8.82 -29.59
CA PRO A 184 38.46 8.02 -29.13
C PRO A 184 39.82 8.73 -28.93
N ASN A 185 39.87 10.04 -28.71
CA ASN A 185 41.16 10.76 -28.53
C ASN A 185 41.47 11.17 -27.08
N GLY A 186 40.98 10.40 -26.09
CA GLY A 186 41.46 10.47 -24.70
C GLY A 186 41.24 11.81 -23.97
N THR A 187 40.57 12.77 -24.60
CA THR A 187 40.22 14.05 -24.01
C THR A 187 38.70 14.13 -23.94
N ILE A 188 38.16 14.19 -22.73
CA ILE A 188 36.76 14.59 -22.51
C ILE A 188 36.68 16.04 -22.96
N THR A 189 36.38 16.26 -24.23
CA THR A 189 36.07 17.60 -24.72
C THR A 189 34.65 17.87 -24.24
N TYR A 190 34.52 18.50 -23.07
CA TYR A 190 33.31 19.26 -22.78
C TYR A 190 33.28 20.34 -23.85
N GLY A 191 32.52 20.09 -24.92
CA GLY A 191 32.45 20.98 -26.05
C GLY A 191 32.12 22.38 -25.54
N ASN A 192 33.07 23.30 -25.68
CA ASN A 192 32.84 24.73 -25.54
C ASN A 192 32.03 25.26 -26.74
N THR A 193 31.09 24.45 -27.24
CA THR A 193 30.17 24.80 -28.30
C THR A 193 29.00 25.47 -27.62
N THR A 194 28.94 26.78 -27.80
CA THR A 194 27.83 27.69 -27.51
C THR A 194 26.51 27.33 -28.22
N SER A 195 26.36 26.10 -28.72
CA SER A 195 25.16 25.58 -29.37
C SER A 195 24.73 24.24 -28.75
N SER A 196 23.66 24.31 -27.94
CA SER A 196 22.64 23.28 -27.74
C SER A 196 22.98 21.89 -27.16
N THR A 197 24.20 21.60 -26.71
CA THR A 197 24.47 20.33 -26.00
C THR A 197 24.01 20.46 -24.55
N VAL A 198 22.78 20.02 -24.27
CA VAL A 198 22.24 19.96 -22.90
C VAL A 198 23.22 19.18 -22.03
N ASN A 199 23.79 19.84 -21.02
CA ASN A 199 24.74 19.19 -20.10
C ASN A 199 24.08 17.92 -19.53
N PRO A 200 24.65 16.72 -19.72
CA PRO A 200 24.00 15.48 -19.32
C PRO A 200 23.70 15.42 -17.83
N HIS A 201 24.53 16.09 -17.01
CA HIS A 201 24.26 16.25 -15.60
C HIS A 201 22.97 17.03 -15.34
N LEU A 202 22.71 18.11 -16.07
CA LEU A 202 21.48 18.92 -15.95
C LEU A 202 20.23 18.07 -16.14
N ILE A 203 20.20 17.22 -17.19
CA ILE A 203 19.09 16.29 -17.44
C ILE A 203 18.88 15.36 -16.25
N SER A 204 19.96 14.78 -15.73
CA SER A 204 19.89 13.86 -14.61
C SER A 204 19.37 14.52 -13.32
N TYR A 205 19.76 15.77 -13.05
CA TYR A 205 19.34 16.51 -11.86
C TYR A 205 17.88 16.98 -11.95
N ILE A 206 17.45 17.51 -13.10
CA ILE A 206 16.06 17.90 -13.33
C ILE A 206 15.15 16.66 -13.23
N ALA A 207 15.54 15.53 -13.82
CA ALA A 207 14.77 14.29 -13.73
C ALA A 207 14.65 13.79 -12.28
N ARG A 208 15.72 13.90 -11.48
CA ARG A 208 15.68 13.57 -10.04
C ARG A 208 14.74 14.49 -9.26
N MET A 209 14.79 15.79 -9.51
CA MET A 209 13.92 16.79 -8.86
C MET A 209 12.44 16.53 -9.18
N MET A 210 12.12 16.29 -10.46
CA MET A 210 10.76 15.95 -10.89
C MET A 210 10.28 14.62 -10.29
N ALA A 211 11.12 13.59 -10.29
CA ALA A 211 10.80 12.30 -9.68
C ALA A 211 10.56 12.44 -8.16
N ALA A 212 11.43 13.17 -7.45
CA ALA A 212 11.28 13.41 -6.02
C ALA A 212 9.96 14.14 -5.69
N ALA A 213 9.59 15.17 -6.46
CA ALA A 213 8.33 15.88 -6.30
C ALA A 213 7.12 14.94 -6.52
N LEU A 214 7.14 14.14 -7.58
CA LEU A 214 6.07 13.18 -7.89
C LEU A 214 5.96 12.07 -6.84
N ALA A 215 7.08 11.52 -6.37
CA ALA A 215 7.10 10.54 -5.29
C ALA A 215 6.53 11.14 -4.00
N GLY A 216 6.90 12.37 -3.66
CA GLY A 216 6.35 13.12 -2.52
C GLY A 216 4.83 13.29 -2.62
N LEU A 217 4.30 13.66 -3.80
CA LEU A 217 2.86 13.69 -4.06
C LEU A 217 2.23 12.32 -3.85
N GLY A 218 2.86 11.26 -4.36
CA GLY A 218 2.43 9.88 -4.16
C GLY A 218 2.21 9.56 -2.67
N ILE A 219 3.16 9.93 -1.82
CA ILE A 219 3.10 9.72 -0.37
C ILE A 219 1.98 10.54 0.29
N VAL A 220 1.83 11.80 -0.12
CA VAL A 220 0.76 12.67 0.40
C VAL A 220 -0.59 12.02 0.10
N PHE A 221 -0.86 11.66 -1.16
CA PHE A 221 -2.12 11.03 -1.55
C PHE A 221 -2.35 9.69 -0.84
N LEU A 222 -1.32 8.86 -0.72
CA LEU A 222 -1.41 7.54 -0.07
C LEU A 222 -2.01 7.65 1.33
N THR A 223 -1.55 8.62 2.11
CA THR A 223 -1.90 8.74 3.52
C THR A 223 -2.97 9.81 3.79
N TYR A 224 -3.30 10.66 2.82
CA TYR A 224 -4.20 11.81 3.00
C TYR A 224 -5.55 11.45 3.65
N ALA A 225 -6.19 10.39 3.17
CA ALA A 225 -7.51 9.97 3.64
C ALA A 225 -7.48 9.40 5.08
N LEU A 226 -6.32 8.89 5.52
CA LEU A 226 -6.14 8.33 6.86
C LEU A 226 -6.05 9.43 7.93
N HIS A 227 -5.65 10.65 7.54
CA HIS A 227 -5.43 11.76 8.48
C HIS A 227 -6.70 12.56 8.81
N ARG A 228 -6.77 13.05 10.06
CA ARG A 228 -7.67 14.14 10.49
C ARG A 228 -7.19 15.49 9.92
N LYS A 229 -7.97 16.56 10.09
CA LYS A 229 -7.63 17.92 9.63
C LYS A 229 -6.19 18.34 10.02
N THR A 230 -5.80 18.20 11.29
CA THR A 230 -4.44 18.55 11.76
C THR A 230 -3.34 17.74 11.07
N GLY A 231 -3.53 16.43 10.92
CA GLY A 231 -2.54 15.57 10.26
C GLY A 231 -2.37 15.91 8.78
N ARG A 232 -3.46 16.31 8.09
CA ARG A 232 -3.39 16.75 6.70
C ARG A 232 -2.60 18.05 6.54
N ILE A 233 -2.75 18.98 7.49
CA ILE A 233 -1.99 20.24 7.48
C ILE A 233 -0.48 19.95 7.63
N ILE A 234 -0.11 19.11 8.61
CA ILE A 234 1.30 18.72 8.82
C ILE A 234 1.86 18.02 7.58
N LEU A 235 1.10 17.09 7.00
CA LEU A 235 1.49 16.36 5.79
C LEU A 235 1.73 17.32 4.60
N SER A 236 0.84 18.28 4.38
CA SER A 236 0.98 19.28 3.32
C SER A 236 2.17 20.22 3.55
N ILE A 237 2.36 20.72 4.78
CA ILE A 237 3.50 21.59 5.11
C ILE A 237 4.81 20.83 4.90
N SER A 238 4.91 19.58 5.39
CA SER A 238 6.08 18.74 5.19
C SER A 238 6.43 18.58 3.73
N TYR A 239 5.41 18.35 2.87
CA TYR A 239 5.60 18.23 1.43
C TYR A 239 6.06 19.55 0.78
N ILE A 240 5.46 20.68 1.13
CA ILE A 240 5.87 22.00 0.59
C ILE A 240 7.32 22.30 0.99
N THR A 241 7.68 22.10 2.26
CA THR A 241 9.06 22.30 2.74
C THR A 241 10.03 21.36 2.04
N PHE A 242 9.68 20.09 1.87
CA PHE A 242 10.47 19.12 1.12
C PHE A 242 10.71 19.59 -0.34
N LEU A 243 9.66 20.07 -1.00
CA LEU A 243 9.73 20.54 -2.38
C LEU A 243 10.65 21.77 -2.49
N THR A 244 10.47 22.76 -1.60
CA THR A 244 11.31 23.96 -1.56
C THR A 244 12.78 23.62 -1.36
N LEU A 245 13.10 22.73 -0.42
CA LEU A 245 14.49 22.31 -0.18
C LEU A 245 15.05 21.51 -1.36
N THR A 246 14.23 20.69 -2.02
CA THR A 246 14.64 19.95 -3.23
C THR A 246 14.97 20.90 -4.37
N ILE A 247 14.17 21.95 -4.58
CA ILE A 247 14.44 23.01 -5.56
C ILE A 247 15.75 23.72 -5.21
N LEU A 248 15.91 24.15 -3.96
CA LEU A 248 17.10 24.89 -3.52
C LEU A 248 18.38 24.06 -3.71
N MET A 249 18.35 22.77 -3.34
CA MET A 249 19.46 21.84 -3.58
C MET A 249 19.76 21.69 -5.06
N THR A 250 18.73 21.57 -5.89
CA THR A 250 18.91 21.43 -7.34
C THR A 250 19.54 22.70 -7.91
N ALA A 251 19.04 23.88 -7.54
CA ALA A 251 19.60 25.17 -7.97
C ALA A 251 21.07 25.33 -7.57
N LEU A 252 21.43 24.97 -6.34
CA LEU A 252 22.81 25.06 -5.85
C LEU A 252 23.75 24.14 -6.65
N VAL A 253 23.30 22.92 -6.95
CA VAL A 253 24.07 21.98 -7.78
C VAL A 253 24.22 22.50 -9.21
N LEU A 254 23.18 23.12 -9.79
CA LEU A 254 23.26 23.75 -11.11
C LEU A 254 24.31 24.88 -11.14
N GLN A 255 24.34 25.75 -10.13
CA GLN A 255 25.34 26.81 -10.02
C GLN A 255 26.76 26.24 -9.93
N GLY A 256 26.95 25.12 -9.22
CA GLY A 256 28.23 24.42 -9.15
C GLY A 256 28.75 23.93 -10.51
N PHE A 257 27.87 23.62 -11.47
CA PHE A 257 28.28 23.26 -12.82
C PHE A 257 28.78 24.45 -13.63
N GLU A 258 28.14 25.63 -13.48
CA GLU A 258 28.57 26.85 -14.17
C GLU A 258 29.98 27.27 -13.73
N ILE A 259 30.26 27.21 -12.42
CA ILE A 259 31.60 27.51 -11.87
C ILE A 259 32.64 26.53 -12.41
N ARG A 260 32.33 25.22 -12.49
CA ARG A 260 33.26 24.20 -13.02
C ARG A 260 33.54 24.34 -14.51
N SER A 261 32.62 24.90 -15.28
CA SER A 261 32.82 25.19 -16.70
C SER A 261 33.60 26.48 -16.96
N SER A 262 33.89 27.27 -15.92
CA SER A 262 34.67 28.50 -16.06
C SER A 262 36.17 28.22 -16.20
N ILE A 263 36.87 29.08 -16.95
CA ILE A 263 38.30 28.95 -17.27
C ILE A 263 39.20 29.18 -16.03
N THR A 264 38.64 29.79 -14.97
CA THR A 264 39.33 30.09 -13.71
C THR A 264 38.66 29.35 -12.56
N LEU A 265 39.14 28.13 -12.28
CA LEU A 265 38.67 27.34 -11.13
C LEU A 265 39.21 27.94 -9.82
N ASP A 266 38.39 28.70 -9.13
CA ASP A 266 38.68 29.15 -7.76
C ASP A 266 38.23 28.09 -6.75
N LEU A 267 39.20 27.46 -6.07
CA LEU A 267 38.97 26.42 -5.06
C LEU A 267 38.11 26.93 -3.89
N SER A 268 38.17 28.23 -3.59
CA SER A 268 37.41 28.83 -2.49
C SER A 268 35.90 28.79 -2.77
N SER A 269 35.49 29.10 -4.00
CA SER A 269 34.09 29.07 -4.43
C SER A 269 33.46 27.68 -4.37
N LEU A 270 34.24 26.64 -4.69
CA LEU A 270 33.78 25.24 -4.58
C LEU A 270 33.63 24.80 -3.12
N GLN A 271 34.49 25.29 -2.24
CA GLN A 271 34.40 24.99 -0.81
C GLN A 271 33.19 25.67 -0.17
N GLU A 272 32.89 26.93 -0.54
CA GLU A 272 31.69 27.63 -0.06
C GLU A 272 30.40 26.94 -0.52
N MET A 273 30.33 26.51 -1.78
CA MET A 273 29.20 25.72 -2.31
C MET A 273 29.00 24.41 -1.54
N ARG A 274 30.08 23.72 -1.16
CA ARG A 274 30.01 22.50 -0.36
C ARG A 274 29.39 22.77 1.01
N TYR A 275 29.81 23.83 1.69
CA TYR A 275 29.23 24.19 2.99
C TYR A 275 27.73 24.52 2.88
N GLN A 276 27.34 25.26 1.85
CA GLN A 276 25.92 25.55 1.61
C GLN A 276 25.11 24.28 1.36
N TYR A 277 25.65 23.34 0.57
CA TYR A 277 25.01 22.05 0.31
C TYR A 277 24.83 21.23 1.61
N GLU A 278 25.87 21.13 2.44
CA GLU A 278 25.81 20.40 3.72
C GLU A 278 24.77 21.00 4.68
N ILE A 279 24.67 22.34 4.74
CA ILE A 279 23.65 23.03 5.55
C ILE A 279 22.23 22.73 5.04
N ILE A 280 22.00 22.84 3.73
CA ILE A 280 20.68 22.56 3.15
C ILE A 280 20.33 21.08 3.33
N GLN A 281 21.31 20.17 3.20
CA GLN A 281 21.11 18.74 3.45
C GLN A 281 20.65 18.50 4.88
N LEU A 282 21.28 19.14 5.87
CA LEU A 282 20.86 19.04 7.27
C LEU A 282 19.42 19.58 7.46
N LEU A 283 19.05 20.64 6.74
CA LEU A 283 17.70 21.21 6.76
C LEU A 283 16.63 20.24 6.25
N THR A 284 16.98 19.25 5.42
CA THR A 284 16.04 18.21 4.94
C THR A 284 15.57 17.25 6.04
N ILE A 285 16.25 17.23 7.19
CA ILE A 285 15.81 16.45 8.37
C ILE A 285 14.42 16.91 8.82
N ILE A 286 14.15 18.22 8.77
CA ILE A 286 12.90 18.82 9.27
C ILE A 286 11.67 18.24 8.55
N PRO A 287 11.53 18.32 7.21
CA PRO A 287 10.37 17.73 6.54
C PRO A 287 10.36 16.20 6.66
N THR A 288 11.51 15.54 6.71
CA THR A 288 11.59 14.08 6.84
C THR A 288 11.01 13.60 8.17
N LEU A 289 11.37 14.25 9.28
CA LEU A 289 10.79 13.97 10.59
C LEU A 289 9.31 14.38 10.67
N ALA A 290 8.92 15.47 10.00
CA ALA A 290 7.53 15.90 9.95
C ALA A 290 6.64 14.88 9.18
N PHE A 291 7.15 14.27 8.11
CA PHE A 291 6.52 13.13 7.45
C PHE A 291 6.39 11.94 8.39
N ALA A 292 7.46 11.52 9.06
CA ALA A 292 7.42 10.43 10.04
C ALA A 292 6.38 10.69 11.14
N PHE A 293 6.34 11.91 11.67
CA PHE A 293 5.38 12.32 12.68
C PHE A 293 3.93 12.25 12.14
N SER A 294 3.70 12.68 10.90
CA SER A 294 2.38 12.55 10.27
C SER A 294 1.94 11.08 10.19
N PHE A 295 2.81 10.18 9.73
CA PHE A 295 2.50 8.74 9.67
C PHE A 295 2.22 8.15 11.04
N TYR A 296 2.95 8.58 12.07
CA TYR A 296 2.68 8.22 13.45
C TYR A 296 1.29 8.69 13.92
N LEU A 297 0.85 9.90 13.55
CA LEU A 297 -0.50 10.38 13.88
C LEU A 297 -1.59 9.55 13.18
N ALA A 298 -1.40 9.17 11.92
CA ALA A 298 -2.30 8.24 11.22
C ALA A 298 -2.33 6.87 11.91
N LEU A 299 -1.18 6.33 12.31
CA LEU A 299 -1.07 5.07 13.02
C LEU A 299 -1.79 5.11 14.37
N ARG A 300 -1.59 6.18 15.15
CA ARG A 300 -2.26 6.37 16.46
C ARG A 300 -3.77 6.38 16.31
N ARG A 301 -4.29 6.97 15.24
CA ARG A 301 -5.72 6.98 14.92
C ARG A 301 -6.26 5.58 14.63
N ILE A 302 -5.55 4.81 13.81
CA ILE A 302 -5.93 3.42 13.50
C ILE A 302 -5.90 2.55 14.76
N ASN A 303 -4.91 2.72 15.63
CA ASN A 303 -4.82 2.01 16.91
C ASN A 303 -6.01 2.34 17.84
N ARG A 304 -6.56 3.56 17.75
CA ARG A 304 -7.76 3.99 18.48
C ARG A 304 -9.08 3.56 17.82
N ARG A 305 -9.04 2.82 16.71
CA ARG A 305 -10.21 2.36 15.93
C ARG A 305 -11.06 3.49 15.34
N GLU A 306 -10.50 4.69 15.17
CA GLU A 306 -11.19 5.84 14.59
C GLU A 306 -11.13 5.82 13.04
N ILE A 307 -11.39 4.66 12.45
CA ILE A 307 -11.27 4.41 11.01
C ILE A 307 -12.39 5.19 10.28
N PRO A 308 -12.09 5.94 9.21
CA PRO A 308 -13.15 6.51 8.37
C PRO A 308 -14.03 5.37 7.86
N GLU A 309 -15.29 5.35 8.28
CA GLU A 309 -16.21 4.27 7.94
C GLU A 309 -16.39 4.16 6.43
N SER A 310 -16.32 2.92 5.94
CA SER A 310 -16.88 2.57 4.65
C SER A 310 -18.40 2.75 4.76
N ASN A 311 -18.99 3.70 4.02
CA ASN A 311 -20.44 3.94 3.91
C ASN A 311 -21.25 2.72 3.43
N ARG A 312 -20.71 1.49 3.47
CA ARG A 312 -21.37 0.27 3.01
C ARG A 312 -22.33 -0.31 4.04
N THR A 313 -22.22 0.07 5.31
CA THR A 313 -23.12 -0.41 6.36
C THR A 313 -24.49 0.27 6.34
N GLU A 314 -24.61 1.45 5.70
CA GLU A 314 -25.88 2.19 5.65
C GLU A 314 -26.88 1.60 4.62
N ASN A 315 -26.41 0.80 3.66
CA ASN A 315 -27.26 0.17 2.64
C ASN A 315 -27.79 -1.23 3.04
N LEU A 316 -27.53 -1.69 4.28
CA LEU A 316 -28.02 -2.98 4.80
C LEU A 316 -29.03 -2.82 5.94
N ALA A 317 -29.38 -1.59 6.33
CA ALA A 317 -30.60 -1.39 7.09
C ALA A 317 -31.78 -1.58 6.12
N PRO A 318 -32.71 -2.53 6.36
CA PRO A 318 -33.96 -2.52 5.64
C PRO A 318 -34.61 -1.16 5.92
N HIS A 319 -34.90 -0.45 4.83
CA HIS A 319 -35.84 0.66 4.83
C HIS A 319 -37.21 0.13 5.29
N SER A 320 -37.40 -0.07 6.60
CA SER A 320 -38.74 -0.11 7.19
C SER A 320 -39.14 1.34 7.43
N GLU A 321 -39.59 1.97 6.36
CA GLU A 321 -40.87 2.66 6.32
C GLU A 321 -41.47 2.92 7.72
N ASN A 322 -41.30 4.13 8.23
CA ASN A 322 -42.26 4.68 9.17
C ASN A 322 -42.62 6.11 8.73
N SER A 323 -43.41 6.12 7.65
CA SER A 323 -44.31 7.21 7.30
C SER A 323 -45.33 7.37 8.44
N ASN A 324 -45.06 8.26 9.39
CA ASN A 324 -46.06 9.05 10.11
C ASN A 324 -45.43 9.81 11.28
N ARG A 325 -45.01 11.05 11.03
CA ARG A 325 -45.12 12.12 12.04
C ARG A 325 -45.41 13.43 11.32
N LEU A 326 -46.71 13.66 11.15
CA LEU A 326 -47.31 14.98 11.00
C LEU A 326 -46.63 15.96 11.96
N ARG A 327 -45.98 16.99 11.43
CA ARG A 327 -45.69 18.22 12.18
C ARG A 327 -46.87 19.16 11.98
N PRO A 328 -47.59 19.59 13.03
CA PRO A 328 -48.45 20.74 12.93
C PRO A 328 -47.60 22.00 12.76
N LEU A 329 -47.96 22.81 11.77
CA LEU A 329 -47.57 24.21 11.67
C LEU A 329 -48.08 24.96 12.89
N SER A 330 -47.18 25.65 13.59
CA SER A 330 -47.45 26.72 14.55
C SER A 330 -46.19 27.61 14.53
N SER A 331 -46.17 28.70 13.77
CA SER A 331 -46.72 30.02 14.07
C SER A 331 -46.16 30.64 15.35
N ASN A 332 -45.18 31.55 15.19
CA ASN A 332 -44.95 32.74 16.02
C ASN A 332 -43.92 33.61 15.26
N ILE A 333 -44.34 34.63 14.52
CA ILE A 333 -44.72 35.99 14.94
C ILE A 333 -43.52 36.81 15.46
N SER A 334 -43.06 37.68 14.54
CA SER A 334 -42.43 38.99 14.69
C SER A 334 -42.61 39.73 16.02
N LYS A 335 -41.52 40.19 16.63
CA LYS A 335 -41.09 41.61 16.71
C LYS A 335 -39.75 41.71 17.43
#